data_AF-K1U4X1-F1
#
_entry.id   AF-K1U4X1-F1
#
_cell.length_a   1.000
_cell.length_b   1.000
_cell.length_c   1.000
_cell.angle_alpha   90.00
_cell.angle_beta   90.00
_cell.angle_gamma   90.00
#
_symmetry.space_group_name_H-M   'P 1'
#
loop_
_entity.id
_entity.type
_entity.pdbx_description
1 polymer ?
#
loop_
_entity_poly.entity_id
_entity_poly.type
_entity_poly.pdbx_seq_one_letter_code
_entity_poly.pdbx_strand_id
1 'polypeptide(L)'
;MIVDDDLTKKGLRVQGVPVRGTISDIPELVRKYHIVEIIIAITTLKGERLNEVINLCNSTHCRVRMLSDPQAVDANGKPVVAG
;
A
#
# COMPACT_ATOMS: atom_id res chain seq x y z
N MET A 1 0.01 8.83 0.75
CA MET A 1 0.05 8.51 2.20
C MET A 1 0.53 7.08 2.36
N ILE A 2 1.04 6.70 3.53
CA ILE A 2 1.54 5.35 3.80
C ILE A 2 0.67 4.68 4.86
N VAL A 3 0.55 3.36 4.74
CA VAL A 3 -0.06 2.46 5.71
C VAL A 3 0.98 1.39 6.05
N ASP A 4 1.19 1.13 7.33
CA ASP A 4 2.16 0.15 7.82
C ASP A 4 1.64 -0.42 9.15
N ASP A 5 1.73 -1.74 9.33
CA ASP A 5 1.29 -2.41 10.57
C ASP A 5 2.27 -2.17 11.72
N ASP A 6 3.49 -1.67 11.45
CA ASP A 6 4.43 -1.22 12.47
C ASP A 6 3.91 0.06 13.15
N LEU A 7 3.33 -0.11 14.34
CA LEU A 7 2.75 0.96 15.15
C LEU A 7 3.75 2.05 15.52
N THR A 8 5.05 1.75 15.55
CA THR A 8 6.09 2.76 15.84
C THR A 8 6.18 3.83 14.75
N LYS A 9 5.71 3.50 13.54
CA LYS A 9 5.69 4.43 12.40
C LYS A 9 4.45 5.30 12.37
N LYS A 10 3.40 4.97 13.13
CA LYS A 10 2.12 5.70 13.10
C LYS A 10 2.33 7.16 13.54
N GLY A 11 1.88 8.11 12.71
CA GLY A 11 2.08 9.54 12.94
C GLY A 11 3.46 10.08 12.53
N LEU A 12 4.42 9.21 12.17
CA LEU A 12 5.68 9.62 11.56
C LEU A 12 5.49 9.91 10.07
N ARG A 13 6.54 10.48 9.47
CA ARG A 13 6.64 10.73 8.02
C ARG A 13 7.83 9.97 7.46
N VAL A 14 7.62 9.19 6.41
CA VAL A 14 8.68 8.55 5.63
C VAL A 14 8.87 9.38 4.38
N GLN A 15 10.06 9.97 4.20
CA GLN A 15 10.35 10.88 3.08
C GLN A 15 9.29 12.01 2.93
N GLY A 16 8.82 12.55 4.05
CA GLY A 16 7.78 13.59 4.07
C GLY A 16 6.35 13.08 3.84
N VAL A 17 6.15 11.79 3.56
CA VAL A 17 4.83 11.17 3.40
C VAL A 17 4.33 10.62 4.75
N PRO A 18 3.14 11.01 5.23
CA PRO A 18 2.65 10.58 6.54
C PRO A 18 2.20 9.11 6.53
N VAL A 19 2.55 8.40 7.59
CA VAL A 19 2.03 7.07 7.92
C VAL A 19 0.75 7.24 8.73
N ARG A 20 -0.37 6.81 8.16
CA ARG A 20 -1.71 7.24 8.59
C ARG A 20 -2.52 6.17 9.30
N GLY A 21 -2.07 4.92 9.29
CA GLY A 21 -2.78 3.80 9.88
C GLY A 21 -2.12 2.47 9.57
N THR A 22 -2.78 1.41 10.02
CA THR A 22 -2.46 0.01 9.76
C THR A 22 -3.26 -0.51 8.56
N ILE A 23 -2.96 -1.73 8.11
CA ILE A 23 -3.65 -2.34 6.97
C ILE A 23 -5.17 -2.40 7.19
N SER A 24 -5.62 -2.65 8.42
CA SER A 24 -7.04 -2.65 8.79
C SER A 24 -7.75 -1.30 8.57
N ASP A 25 -7.01 -0.19 8.58
CA ASP A 25 -7.58 1.15 8.41
C ASP A 25 -7.87 1.48 6.95
N ILE A 26 -7.39 0.67 5.99
CA ILE A 26 -7.48 0.95 4.54
C ILE A 26 -8.91 1.30 4.09
N PRO A 27 -9.97 0.54 4.40
CA PRO A 27 -11.32 0.88 3.92
C PRO A 27 -11.80 2.26 4.40
N GLU A 28 -11.47 2.65 5.64
CA GLU A 28 -11.83 3.97 6.15
C GLU A 28 -11.00 5.08 5.48
N LEU A 29 -9.69 4.87 5.35
CA LEU A 29 -8.79 5.83 4.72
C LEU A 29 -9.14 6.05 3.24
N VAL A 30 -9.52 5.00 2.52
CA VAL A 30 -9.99 5.09 1.13
C VAL A 30 -11.20 6.00 1.02
N ARG A 31 -12.21 5.81 1.87
CA ARG A 31 -13.41 6.68 1.89
C ARG A 31 -13.07 8.12 2.28
N LYS A 32 -12.26 8.29 3.32
CA LYS A 32 -11.92 9.60 3.89
C LYS A 32 -11.10 10.49 2.95
N TYR A 33 -10.19 9.88 2.19
CA TYR A 33 -9.27 10.62 1.31
C TYR A 33 -9.57 10.44 -0.18
N HIS A 34 -10.69 9.78 -0.52
CA HIS A 34 -11.08 9.49 -1.91
C HIS A 34 -9.95 8.83 -2.71
N ILE A 35 -9.32 7.81 -2.13
CA ILE A 35 -8.21 7.11 -2.76
C ILE A 35 -8.75 6.28 -3.93
N VAL A 36 -8.05 6.36 -5.07
CA VAL A 36 -8.42 5.63 -6.30
C VAL A 36 -7.44 4.53 -6.66
N GLU A 37 -6.26 4.51 -6.04
CA GLU A 37 -5.20 3.55 -6.32
C GLU A 37 -4.45 3.16 -5.04
N ILE A 38 -4.20 1.86 -4.88
CA ILE A 38 -3.43 1.27 -3.79
C ILE A 38 -2.25 0.54 -4.41
N ILE A 39 -1.05 0.83 -3.91
CA ILE A 39 0.19 0.16 -4.29
C ILE A 39 0.68 -0.64 -3.10
N ILE A 40 0.71 -1.96 -3.23
CA ILE A 40 1.22 -2.89 -2.22
C ILE A 40 2.72 -3.05 -2.46
N ALA A 41 3.53 -2.50 -1.57
CA ALA A 41 4.99 -2.56 -1.61
C ALA A 41 5.55 -3.39 -0.44
N ILE A 42 4.92 -4.54 -0.15
CA ILE A 42 5.30 -5.41 0.97
C ILE A 42 5.83 -6.73 0.42
N THR A 43 7.13 -6.79 0.13
CA THR A 43 7.80 -7.96 -0.47
C THR A 43 8.01 -9.11 0.53
N THR A 44 7.90 -8.82 1.82
CA THR A 44 8.13 -9.80 2.90
C THR A 44 6.88 -10.62 3.24
N LEU A 45 5.68 -10.16 2.89
CA LEU A 45 4.45 -10.92 3.11
C LEU A 45 4.30 -12.05 2.09
N LYS A 46 3.90 -13.23 2.57
CA LYS A 46 3.72 -14.44 1.76
C LYS A 46 2.50 -15.23 2.25
N GLY A 47 2.03 -16.17 1.42
CA GLY A 47 0.99 -17.12 1.79
C GLY A 47 -0.34 -16.45 2.17
N GLU A 48 -0.99 -16.98 3.20
CA GLU A 48 -2.32 -16.54 3.66
C GLU A 48 -2.36 -15.05 4.00
N ARG A 49 -1.34 -14.54 4.70
CA ARG A 49 -1.31 -13.12 5.08
C ARG A 49 -1.26 -12.20 3.88
N LEU A 50 -0.54 -12.55 2.81
CA LEU A 50 -0.54 -11.76 1.58
C LEU A 50 -1.93 -11.76 0.92
N ASN A 51 -2.59 -12.93 0.88
CA ASN A 51 -3.93 -13.05 0.32
C ASN A 51 -4.96 -12.23 1.11
N GLU A 52 -4.88 -12.19 2.45
CA GLU A 52 -5.70 -11.33 3.29
C GLU A 52 -5.56 -9.85 2.92
N VAL A 53 -4.32 -9.38 2.78
CA VAL A 53 -4.04 -7.97 2.43
C VAL A 53 -4.57 -7.65 1.04
N ILE A 54 -4.34 -8.54 0.06
CA ILE A 54 -4.84 -8.37 -1.30
C ILE A 54 -6.37 -8.34 -1.31
N ASN A 55 -7.03 -9.28 -0.62
CA ASN A 55 -8.48 -9.34 -0.55
C ASN A 55 -9.09 -8.10 0.11
N LEU A 56 -8.47 -7.59 1.19
CA LEU A 56 -8.88 -6.34 1.81
C LEU A 56 -8.76 -5.17 0.84
N CYS A 57 -7.64 -5.03 0.14
CA CYS A 57 -7.47 -3.96 -0.85
C CYS A 57 -8.47 -4.09 -2.01
N ASN A 58 -8.72 -5.30 -2.50
CA ASN A 58 -9.67 -5.59 -3.58
C ASN A 58 -11.14 -5.40 -3.18
N SER A 59 -11.46 -5.45 -1.88
CA SER A 59 -12.80 -5.13 -1.37
C SER A 59 -13.14 -3.64 -1.46
N THR A 60 -12.16 -2.80 -1.77
CA THR A 60 -12.35 -1.37 -2.01
C THR A 60 -12.67 -1.10 -3.49
N HIS A 61 -13.01 0.14 -3.82
CA HIS A 61 -13.18 0.57 -5.22
C HIS A 61 -11.85 1.00 -5.89
N CYS A 62 -10.71 0.78 -5.24
CA CYS A 62 -9.42 1.23 -5.74
C CYS A 62 -8.84 0.27 -6.78
N ARG A 63 -8.05 0.82 -7.72
CA ARG A 63 -7.12 0.02 -8.51
C ARG A 63 -6.01 -0.49 -7.60
N VAL A 64 -5.82 -1.80 -7.53
CA VAL A 64 -4.77 -2.42 -6.72
C VAL A 64 -3.62 -2.87 -7.62
N ARG A 65 -2.39 -2.51 -7.26
CA ARG A 65 -1.16 -3.00 -7.91
C ARG A 65 -0.18 -3.47 -6.86
N MET A 66 0.61 -4.49 -7.20
CA MET A 66 1.68 -4.99 -6.35
C MET A 66 3.03 -4.62 -6.97
N LEU A 67 3.94 -4.08 -6.16
CA LEU A 67 5.33 -3.88 -6.54
C LEU A 67 6.10 -5.14 -6.15
N SER A 68 6.55 -5.88 -7.16
CA SER A 68 7.42 -7.04 -7.01
C SER A 68 8.84 -6.64 -6.58
N ASP A 69 9.29 -5.47 -7.01
CA ASP A 69 10.56 -4.85 -6.64
C ASP A 69 10.29 -3.40 -6.18
N PRO A 70 10.62 -3.03 -4.93
CA PRO A 70 10.45 -1.67 -4.41
C PRO A 70 11.26 -0.61 -5.20
N GLN A 71 12.30 -1.03 -5.92
CA GLN A 71 13.10 -0.16 -6.79
C GLN A 71 12.59 -0.12 -8.22
N ALA A 72 11.63 -0.98 -8.58
CA ALA A 72 11.05 -1.04 -9.91
C ALA A 72 9.96 0.02 -10.10
N VAL A 73 10.31 1.29 -9.93
CA VAL A 73 9.48 2.44 -10.30
C VAL A 73 10.26 3.37 -11.23
N ASP A 74 9.64 3.81 -12.31
CA ASP A 74 10.22 4.79 -13.22
C ASP A 74 10.21 6.20 -12.61
N ALA A 75 10.83 7.16 -13.30
CA ALA A 75 10.91 8.56 -12.86
C ALA A 75 9.53 9.23 -12.67
N ASN A 76 8.45 8.63 -13.16
CA ASN A 76 7.08 9.11 -13.04
C ASN A 76 6.29 8.33 -11.97
N GLY A 77 6.94 7.46 -11.19
CA GLY A 77 6.30 6.63 -10.17
C GLY A 77 5.46 5.49 -10.74
N LYS A 78 5.60 5.15 -12.03
CA LYS A 78 4.98 3.96 -12.59
C LYS A 78 5.86 2.73 -12.35
N PRO A 79 5.28 1.57 -11.97
CA PRO A 79 6.03 0.34 -11.86
C PRO A 79 6.69 -0.02 -13.21
N VAL A 80 7.99 -0.31 -13.21
CA VAL A 80 8.63 -0.89 -14.41
C VAL A 80 8.26 -2.37 -14.45
N VAL A 81 7.55 -2.78 -15.50
CA VAL A 81 7.27 -4.20 -15.74
C VAL A 81 8.55 -4.83 -16.29
N ALA A 82 9.11 -5.78 -15.54
CA ALA A 82 10.12 -6.68 -16.10
C ALA A 82 9.41 -7.56 -17.13
N GLY A 83 9.81 -7.43 -18.40
CA GLY A 83 9.38 -8.32 -19.49
C GLY A 83 9.99 -9.71 -19.38
#